data_AF-A0A2N3HVV2-F1
#
_entry.id   AF-A0A2N3HVV2-F1
#
_cell.length_a   1.000
_cell.length_b   1.000
_cell.length_c   1.000
_cell.angle_alpha   90.00
_cell.angle_beta   90.00
_cell.angle_gamma   90.00
#
_symmetry.space_group_name_H-M   'P 1'
#
loop_
_entity.id
_entity.type
_entity.pdbx_description
1 polymer ?
#
loop_
_entity_poly.entity_id
_entity_poly.type
_entity_poly.pdbx_seq_one_letter_code
_entity_poly.pdbx_strand_id
1 'polypeptide(L)'
;MASFNYTVDTKPMAEEMRSVSRHVNATTGAVVAMQTAVIIAEEKAADHVCNNVNKGFYSLIRSQISQKMAKLQSEVDSHLMQLVQQKNALLSIKNRMQKDYNMIASRYIKLFNGLNSNLKQRVFELDKPTIDFAVKEVDKVSNRSKYLTATIPIAQLESLAASQKIVASNVKYRGFNVIKSMRSFLFEMNTQKKLTDQILINDGRYTETATVYIPIVICECNRDKTDAGVEISVSEVELDNISKSAIKNTAFAELNQIEWQAKSSPNTEVKSEFSKLVSSSSKSQRVKDMATKLFQSNNYQTI
;
A
#
# COMPACT_ATOMS: atom_id res chain seq x y z
N MET A 1 -12.98 36.02 -143.94
CA MET A 1 -12.59 35.59 -142.57
C MET A 1 -12.60 36.82 -141.70
N ALA A 2 -13.58 36.96 -140.80
CA ALA A 2 -13.57 38.04 -139.82
C ALA A 2 -12.94 37.50 -138.53
N SER A 3 -11.74 37.97 -138.19
CA SER A 3 -11.15 37.73 -136.86
C SER A 3 -11.84 38.65 -135.86
N PHE A 4 -12.47 38.07 -134.84
CA PHE A 4 -13.02 38.81 -133.73
C PHE A 4 -11.94 38.96 -132.67
N ASN A 5 -11.42 40.18 -132.52
CA ASN A 5 -10.54 40.56 -131.42
C ASN A 5 -11.41 41.05 -130.25
N TYR A 6 -11.42 40.29 -129.15
CA TYR A 6 -12.16 40.64 -127.94
C TYR A 6 -11.18 41.13 -126.87
N THR A 7 -11.27 42.41 -126.53
CA THR A 7 -10.58 42.97 -125.37
C THR A 7 -11.41 42.65 -124.14
N VAL A 8 -11.00 41.62 -123.39
CA VAL A 8 -11.66 41.25 -122.13
C VAL A 8 -11.30 42.31 -121.09
N ASP A 9 -12.29 43.09 -120.65
CA ASP A 9 -12.10 44.04 -119.56
C ASP A 9 -11.99 43.27 -118.24
N THR A 10 -10.78 43.24 -117.67
CA THR A 10 -10.48 42.56 -116.41
C THR A 10 -10.65 43.47 -115.19
N LYS A 11 -11.00 44.75 -115.38
CA LYS A 11 -11.27 45.70 -114.30
C LYS A 11 -12.36 45.24 -113.32
N PRO A 12 -13.54 44.73 -113.76
CA PRO A 12 -14.56 44.25 -112.82
C PRO A 12 -14.04 43.09 -111.97
N MET A 13 -13.25 42.17 -112.54
CA MET A 13 -12.65 41.07 -111.78
C MET A 13 -11.60 41.57 -110.77
N ALA A 14 -10.79 42.57 -111.13
CA ALA A 14 -9.79 43.16 -110.24
C ALA A 14 -10.42 43.95 -109.08
N GLU A 15 -11.56 44.61 -109.29
CA GLU A 15 -12.31 45.29 -108.22
C GLU A 15 -12.93 44.28 -107.24
N GLU A 16 -13.54 43.20 -107.74
CA GLU A 16 -14.06 42.13 -106.90
C GLU A 16 -12.93 41.43 -106.12
N MET A 17 -11.77 41.19 -106.74
CA MET A 17 -10.63 40.59 -106.05
C MET A 17 -10.05 41.49 -104.97
N ARG A 18 -10.07 42.83 -105.16
CA ARG A 18 -9.73 43.80 -104.10
C ARG A 18 -10.77 43.82 -102.99
N SER A 19 -12.05 43.71 -103.32
CA SER A 19 -13.14 43.60 -102.34
C SER A 19 -12.96 42.35 -101.48
N VAL A 20 -12.72 41.18 -102.09
CA VAL A 20 -12.46 39.92 -101.39
C VAL A 20 -11.20 40.03 -100.52
N SER A 21 -10.10 40.58 -101.05
CA SER A 21 -8.86 40.78 -100.28
C SER A 21 -9.08 41.67 -99.05
N ARG A 22 -9.89 42.74 -99.16
CA ARG A 22 -10.24 43.61 -98.03
C ARG A 22 -11.08 42.89 -96.97
N HIS A 23 -12.07 42.10 -97.39
CA HIS A 23 -12.87 41.29 -96.47
C HIS A 23 -12.01 40.23 -95.77
N VAL A 24 -11.14 39.53 -96.50
CA VAL A 24 -10.22 38.52 -95.93
C VAL A 24 -9.24 39.16 -94.95
N ASN A 25 -8.70 40.33 -95.25
CA ASN A 25 -7.80 41.06 -94.34
C ASN A 25 -8.54 41.56 -93.09
N ALA A 26 -9.78 42.05 -93.24
CA ALA A 26 -10.62 42.46 -92.12
C ALA A 26 -11.01 41.26 -91.23
N THR A 27 -11.37 40.12 -91.83
CA THR A 27 -11.64 38.87 -91.11
C THR A 27 -10.38 38.35 -90.43
N THR A 28 -9.22 38.39 -91.08
CA THR A 28 -7.94 38.01 -90.46
C THR A 28 -7.63 38.90 -89.26
N GLY A 29 -7.81 40.22 -89.37
CA GLY A 29 -7.64 41.15 -88.25
C GLY A 29 -8.61 40.89 -87.10
N ALA A 30 -9.88 40.58 -87.40
CA ALA A 30 -10.87 40.20 -86.41
C ALA A 30 -10.54 38.86 -85.72
N VAL A 31 -10.03 37.87 -86.47
CA VAL A 31 -9.60 36.58 -85.92
C VAL A 31 -8.38 36.75 -85.04
N VAL A 32 -7.39 37.56 -85.43
CA VAL A 32 -6.22 37.87 -84.60
C VAL A 32 -6.65 38.62 -83.33
N ALA A 33 -7.56 39.60 -83.44
CA ALA A 33 -8.10 40.31 -82.28
C ALA A 33 -8.92 39.40 -81.35
N MET A 34 -9.67 38.44 -81.90
CA MET A 34 -10.38 37.43 -81.12
C MET A 34 -9.39 36.48 -80.43
N GLN A 35 -8.36 36.03 -81.13
CA GLN A 35 -7.34 35.15 -80.57
C GLN A 35 -6.58 35.82 -79.43
N THR A 36 -6.20 37.09 -79.59
CA THR A 36 -5.57 37.86 -78.50
C THR A 36 -6.54 38.10 -77.35
N ALA A 37 -7.82 38.38 -77.61
CA ALA A 37 -8.83 38.51 -76.56
C ALA A 37 -9.06 37.20 -75.80
N VAL A 38 -9.05 36.06 -76.48
CA VAL A 38 -9.15 34.72 -75.86
C VAL A 38 -7.94 34.44 -75.00
N ILE A 39 -6.72 34.70 -75.48
CA ILE A 39 -5.48 34.52 -74.70
C ILE A 39 -5.51 35.38 -73.42
N ILE A 40 -5.89 36.66 -73.53
CA ILE A 40 -6.01 37.55 -72.37
C ILE A 40 -7.10 37.06 -71.40
N ALA A 41 -8.21 36.51 -71.92
CA ALA A 41 -9.26 35.94 -71.08
C ALA A 41 -8.80 34.66 -70.37
N GLU A 42 -8.04 33.80 -71.05
CA GLU A 42 -7.45 32.58 -70.48
C GLU A 42 -6.41 32.92 -69.40
N GLU A 43 -5.55 33.90 -69.63
CA GLU A 43 -4.57 34.37 -68.63
C GLU A 43 -5.27 34.89 -67.38
N LYS A 44 -6.28 35.76 -67.53
CA LYS A 44 -7.08 36.25 -66.40
C LYS A 44 -7.84 35.14 -65.67
N ALA A 45 -8.36 34.17 -66.42
CA ALA A 45 -9.05 33.02 -65.84
C ALA A 45 -8.07 32.14 -65.04
N ALA A 46 -6.88 31.89 -65.59
CA ALA A 46 -5.81 31.14 -64.92
C ALA A 46 -5.35 31.84 -63.65
N ASP A 47 -5.09 33.15 -63.70
CA ASP A 47 -4.72 33.95 -62.53
C ASP A 47 -5.82 33.95 -61.47
N HIS A 48 -7.08 34.06 -61.88
CA HIS A 48 -8.21 34.00 -60.95
C HIS A 48 -8.31 32.62 -60.27
N VAL A 49 -8.15 31.53 -61.04
CA VAL A 49 -8.14 30.17 -60.49
C VAL A 49 -6.96 29.97 -59.54
N CYS A 50 -5.73 30.32 -59.95
CA CYS A 50 -4.53 30.22 -59.12
C CYS A 50 -4.65 31.01 -57.81
N ASN A 51 -5.14 32.25 -57.88
CA ASN A 51 -5.34 33.08 -56.69
C ASN A 51 -6.40 32.50 -55.75
N ASN A 52 -7.50 31.97 -56.28
CA ASN A 52 -8.54 31.34 -55.46
C ASN A 52 -8.08 30.02 -54.84
N VAL A 53 -7.30 29.21 -55.57
CA VAL A 53 -6.69 27.99 -55.04
C VAL A 53 -5.71 28.32 -53.92
N ASN A 54 -4.82 29.31 -54.11
CA ASN A 54 -3.87 29.73 -53.08
C ASN A 54 -4.57 30.26 -51.84
N LYS A 55 -5.60 31.11 -51.99
CA LYS A 55 -6.42 31.61 -50.88
C LYS A 55 -7.16 30.49 -50.16
N GLY A 56 -7.76 29.57 -50.91
CA GLY A 56 -8.45 28.39 -50.37
C GLY A 56 -7.51 27.50 -49.57
N PHE A 57 -6.35 27.17 -50.15
CA PHE A 57 -5.31 26.37 -49.49
C PHE A 57 -4.81 27.05 -48.21
N TYR A 58 -4.45 28.34 -48.28
CA TYR A 58 -4.00 29.08 -47.10
C TYR A 58 -5.06 29.12 -45.99
N SER A 59 -6.32 29.36 -46.35
CA SER A 59 -7.45 29.35 -45.41
C SER A 59 -7.63 27.99 -44.75
N LEU A 60 -7.55 26.90 -45.53
CA LEU A 60 -7.63 25.53 -45.03
C LEU A 60 -6.49 25.20 -44.07
N ILE A 61 -5.24 25.50 -44.45
CA ILE A 61 -4.08 25.26 -43.59
C ILE A 61 -4.19 26.07 -42.29
N ARG A 62 -4.57 27.34 -42.37
CA ARG A 62 -4.78 28.18 -41.18
C ARG A 62 -5.87 27.59 -40.27
N SER A 63 -6.99 27.15 -40.84
CA SER A 63 -8.07 26.50 -40.09
C SER A 63 -7.61 25.21 -39.42
N GLN A 64 -6.88 24.35 -40.13
CA GLN A 64 -6.33 23.11 -39.57
C GLN A 64 -5.32 23.38 -38.44
N ILE A 65 -4.45 24.37 -38.58
CA ILE A 65 -3.52 24.79 -37.53
C ILE A 65 -4.30 25.29 -36.31
N SER A 66 -5.31 26.16 -36.50
CA SER A 66 -6.15 26.64 -35.41
C SER A 66 -6.90 25.52 -34.70
N GLN A 67 -7.43 24.53 -35.43
CA GLN A 67 -8.08 23.35 -34.84
C GLN A 67 -7.11 22.50 -34.02
N LYS A 68 -5.89 22.27 -34.53
CA LYS A 68 -4.85 21.53 -33.79
C LYS A 68 -4.42 22.29 -32.52
N MET A 69 -4.26 23.61 -32.60
CA MET A 69 -3.96 24.45 -31.43
C MET A 69 -5.07 24.37 -30.39
N ALA A 70 -6.34 24.50 -30.80
CA ALA A 70 -7.48 24.41 -29.88
C ALA A 70 -7.56 23.03 -29.20
N LYS A 71 -7.30 21.95 -29.95
CA LYS A 71 -7.23 20.61 -29.38
C LYS A 71 -6.12 20.47 -28.34
N LEU A 72 -4.90 20.89 -28.67
CA LEU A 72 -3.77 20.85 -27.74
C LEU A 72 -4.02 21.69 -26.48
N GLN A 73 -4.60 22.89 -26.64
CA GLN A 73 -4.97 23.74 -25.51
C GLN A 73 -5.97 23.03 -24.59
N SER A 74 -7.01 22.40 -25.16
CA SER A 74 -8.00 21.65 -24.39
C SER A 74 -7.38 20.44 -23.66
N GLU A 75 -6.42 19.74 -24.27
CA GLU A 75 -5.71 18.64 -23.63
C GLU A 75 -4.86 19.13 -22.46
N VAL A 76 -4.14 20.24 -22.64
CA VAL A 76 -3.35 20.88 -21.58
C VAL A 76 -4.24 21.31 -20.41
N ASP A 77 -5.38 21.96 -20.69
CA ASP A 77 -6.30 22.42 -19.65
C ASP A 77 -6.91 21.24 -18.86
N SER A 78 -7.25 20.14 -19.56
CA SER A 78 -7.72 18.90 -18.93
C SER A 78 -6.66 18.30 -18.01
N HIS A 79 -5.42 18.19 -18.47
CA HIS A 79 -4.32 17.66 -17.65
C HIS A 79 -3.99 18.57 -16.46
N LEU A 80 -4.04 19.88 -16.64
CA LEU A 80 -3.85 20.84 -15.55
C LEU A 80 -4.95 20.66 -14.49
N MET A 81 -6.21 20.50 -14.90
CA MET A 81 -7.30 20.24 -13.98
C MET A 81 -7.11 18.93 -13.20
N GLN A 82 -6.67 17.86 -13.88
CA GLN A 82 -6.32 16.59 -13.22
C GLN A 82 -5.19 16.76 -12.21
N LEU A 83 -4.13 17.50 -12.54
CA LEU A 83 -3.02 17.78 -11.63
C LEU A 83 -3.47 18.58 -10.39
N VAL A 84 -4.36 19.56 -10.56
CA VAL A 84 -4.93 20.32 -9.44
C VAL A 84 -5.78 19.41 -8.54
N GLN A 85 -6.60 18.54 -9.13
CA GLN A 85 -7.39 17.58 -8.36
C GLN A 85 -6.50 16.59 -7.58
N GLN A 86 -5.46 16.05 -8.21
CA GLN A 86 -4.49 15.16 -7.57
C GLN A 86 -3.73 15.88 -6.44
N LYS A 87 -3.29 17.13 -6.66
CA LYS A 87 -2.68 17.96 -5.62
C LYS A 87 -3.58 18.12 -4.41
N ASN A 88 -4.87 18.44 -4.63
CA ASN A 88 -5.83 18.60 -3.55
C ASN A 88 -6.09 17.29 -2.80
N ALA A 89 -6.15 16.16 -3.51
CA ALA A 89 -6.24 14.84 -2.90
C ALA A 89 -5.02 14.54 -2.02
N LEU A 90 -3.79 14.78 -2.50
CA LEU A 90 -2.56 14.60 -1.73
C LEU A 90 -2.52 15.50 -0.48
N LEU A 91 -2.95 16.76 -0.60
CA LEU A 91 -3.04 17.66 0.56
C LEU A 91 -4.03 17.14 1.61
N SER A 92 -5.17 16.58 1.19
CA SER A 92 -6.14 15.99 2.10
C SER A 92 -5.57 14.78 2.85
N ILE A 93 -4.83 13.92 2.14
CA ILE A 93 -4.16 12.74 2.71
C ILE A 93 -3.08 13.19 3.71
N LYS A 94 -2.24 14.17 3.35
CA LYS A 94 -1.24 14.75 4.25
C LYS A 94 -1.90 15.27 5.54
N ASN A 95 -2.99 16.02 5.43
CA ASN A 95 -3.69 16.56 6.59
C ASN A 95 -4.26 15.45 7.48
N ARG A 96 -4.77 14.37 6.89
CA ARG A 96 -5.24 13.19 7.65
C ARG A 96 -4.07 12.50 8.35
N MET A 97 -2.99 12.21 7.64
CA MET A 97 -1.77 11.61 8.22
C MET A 97 -1.21 12.44 9.37
N GLN A 98 -1.21 13.77 9.26
CA GLN A 98 -0.74 14.66 10.32
C GLN A 98 -1.64 14.61 11.56
N LYS A 99 -2.97 14.55 11.37
CA LYS A 99 -3.91 14.37 12.49
C LYS A 99 -3.72 13.03 13.18
N ASP A 100 -3.58 11.96 12.40
CA ASP A 100 -3.38 10.61 12.91
C ASP A 100 -2.05 10.52 13.67
N TYR A 101 -0.97 11.07 13.12
CA TYR A 101 0.34 11.17 13.78
C TYR A 101 0.23 11.90 15.12
N ASN A 102 -0.40 13.07 15.16
CA ASN A 102 -0.56 13.84 16.39
C ASN A 102 -1.41 13.11 17.43
N MET A 103 -2.47 12.42 17.01
CA MET A 103 -3.32 11.61 17.89
C MET A 103 -2.52 10.46 18.51
N ILE A 104 -1.78 9.71 17.69
CA ILE A 104 -0.95 8.59 18.13
C ILE A 104 0.16 9.06 19.05
N ALA A 105 0.89 10.11 18.68
CA ALA A 105 1.95 10.69 19.49
C ALA A 105 1.42 11.15 20.86
N SER A 106 0.28 11.86 20.89
CA SER A 106 -0.36 12.30 22.14
C SER A 106 -0.74 11.11 23.02
N ARG A 107 -1.27 10.03 22.43
CA ARG A 107 -1.61 8.81 23.16
C ARG A 107 -0.38 8.16 23.79
N TYR A 108 0.72 8.04 23.05
CA TYR A 108 1.97 7.48 23.57
C TYR A 108 2.56 8.35 24.68
N ILE A 109 2.58 9.68 24.51
CA ILE A 109 3.06 10.60 25.56
C ILE A 109 2.26 10.41 26.84
N LYS A 110 0.93 10.33 26.75
CA LYS A 110 0.07 10.07 27.93
C LYS A 110 0.35 8.71 28.57
N LEU A 111 0.53 7.66 27.76
CA LEU A 111 0.84 6.32 28.24
C LEU A 111 2.17 6.30 29.00
N PHE A 112 3.24 6.84 28.42
CA PHE A 112 4.55 6.89 29.05
C PHE A 112 4.55 7.73 30.33
N ASN A 113 3.88 8.87 30.33
CA ASN A 113 3.73 9.68 31.54
C ASN A 113 2.93 8.94 32.63
N GLY A 114 1.86 8.23 32.24
CA GLY A 114 1.09 7.38 33.14
C GLY A 114 1.92 6.25 33.74
N LEU A 115 2.72 5.56 32.92
CA LEU A 115 3.64 4.52 33.36
C LEU A 115 4.70 5.07 34.32
N ASN A 116 5.29 6.22 33.99
CA ASN A 116 6.30 6.86 34.82
C ASN A 116 5.73 7.27 36.21
N SER A 117 4.50 7.80 36.23
CA SER A 117 3.81 8.11 37.48
C SER A 117 3.50 6.85 38.31
N ASN A 118 3.05 5.77 37.65
CA ASN A 118 2.80 4.49 38.32
C ASN A 118 4.10 3.89 38.89
N LEU A 119 5.19 3.97 38.14
CA LEU A 119 6.50 3.50 38.60
C LEU A 119 6.95 4.29 39.84
N LYS A 120 6.84 5.62 39.79
CA LYS A 120 7.16 6.48 40.94
C LYS A 120 6.34 6.10 42.19
N GLN A 121 5.04 5.87 42.03
CA GLN A 121 4.16 5.47 43.13
C GLN A 121 4.54 4.10 43.69
N ARG A 122 4.84 3.12 42.83
CA ARG A 122 5.26 1.77 43.27
C ARG A 122 6.59 1.80 44.00
N VAL A 123 7.57 2.56 43.51
CA VAL A 123 8.86 2.74 44.22
C VAL A 123 8.61 3.34 45.60
N PHE A 124 7.78 4.37 45.70
CA PHE A 124 7.42 4.96 46.99
C PHE A 124 6.74 3.96 47.94
N GLU A 125 5.81 3.14 47.44
CA GLU A 125 5.14 2.11 48.24
C GLU A 125 6.08 1.01 48.71
N LEU A 126 7.09 0.65 47.92
CA LEU A 126 8.13 -0.30 48.31
C LEU A 126 9.04 0.25 49.41
N ASP A 127 9.37 1.54 49.34
CA ASP A 127 10.24 2.19 50.33
C ASP A 127 9.50 2.55 51.62
N LYS A 128 8.16 2.71 51.54
CA LYS A 128 7.32 3.15 52.66
C LYS A 128 7.47 2.30 53.93
N PRO A 129 7.41 0.95 53.91
CA PRO A 129 7.62 0.13 55.10
C PRO A 129 8.99 0.33 55.75
N THR A 130 10.04 0.54 54.94
CA THR A 130 11.40 0.78 55.42
C THR A 130 11.50 2.13 56.13
N ILE A 131 10.92 3.18 55.53
CA ILE A 131 10.84 4.51 56.13
C ILE A 131 9.99 4.48 57.41
N ASP A 132 8.83 3.83 57.38
CA ASP A 132 7.95 3.68 58.54
C ASP A 132 8.64 2.92 59.68
N PHE A 133 9.39 1.85 59.38
CA PHE A 133 10.17 1.13 60.38
C PHE A 133 11.26 2.00 61.01
N ALA A 134 12.05 2.69 60.16
CA ALA A 134 13.13 3.55 60.60
C ALA A 134 12.63 4.72 61.47
N VAL A 135 11.49 5.33 61.12
CA VAL A 135 10.97 6.49 61.86
C VAL A 135 10.11 6.07 63.06
N LYS A 136 9.23 5.08 62.92
CA LYS A 136 8.24 4.76 63.98
C LYS A 136 8.72 3.71 64.95
N GLU A 137 9.40 2.66 64.48
CA GLU A 137 9.73 1.51 65.33
C GLU A 137 11.11 1.65 65.97
N VAL A 138 12.11 2.15 65.25
CA VAL A 138 13.45 2.40 65.83
C VAL A 138 13.38 3.43 66.96
N ASP A 139 12.64 4.54 66.79
CA ASP A 139 12.49 5.56 67.83
C ASP A 139 11.71 5.04 69.05
N LYS A 140 10.63 4.27 68.85
CA LYS A 140 9.90 3.64 69.95
C LYS A 140 10.74 2.63 70.72
N VAL A 141 11.51 1.80 70.02
CA VAL A 141 12.40 0.80 70.63
C VAL A 141 13.54 1.49 71.37
N SER A 142 14.15 2.52 70.79
CA SER A 142 15.18 3.35 71.43
C SER A 142 14.66 3.97 72.73
N ASN A 143 13.47 4.59 72.68
CA ASN A 143 12.86 5.19 73.86
C ASN A 143 12.49 4.14 74.92
N ARG A 144 11.84 3.01 74.56
CA ARG A 144 11.56 1.92 75.52
C ARG A 144 12.83 1.31 76.12
N SER A 145 13.89 1.17 75.33
CA SER A 145 15.18 0.67 75.80
C SER A 145 15.77 1.60 76.86
N LYS A 146 15.75 2.92 76.64
CA LYS A 146 16.23 3.91 77.63
C LYS A 146 15.46 3.79 78.97
N TYR A 147 14.13 3.61 78.92
CA TYR A 147 13.31 3.45 80.13
C TYR A 147 13.54 2.12 80.85
N LEU A 148 13.79 1.02 80.13
CA LEU A 148 14.07 -0.28 80.73
C LEU A 148 15.44 -0.30 81.44
N THR A 149 16.45 0.37 80.89
CA THR A 149 17.77 0.47 81.54
C THR A 149 17.73 1.38 82.77
N ALA A 150 16.86 2.39 82.79
CA ALA A 150 16.72 3.32 83.91
C ALA A 150 15.95 2.74 85.12
N THR A 151 15.30 1.57 84.98
CA THR A 151 14.41 1.01 86.00
C THR A 151 14.92 -0.33 86.55
N ILE A 152 16.14 -0.37 87.09
CA ILE A 152 16.56 -1.47 87.96
C ILE A 152 16.59 -0.91 89.39
N PRO A 153 15.61 -1.23 90.25
CA PRO A 153 15.65 -0.84 91.64
C PRO A 153 16.83 -1.55 92.32
N ILE A 154 17.81 -0.77 92.78
CA ILE A 154 18.97 -1.27 93.53
C ILE A 154 18.52 -1.50 94.97
N ALA A 155 17.80 -2.59 95.23
CA ALA A 155 17.56 -3.07 96.58
C ALA A 155 17.42 -4.61 96.53
N GLN A 156 18.37 -5.28 97.19
CA GLN A 156 18.48 -6.73 97.43
C GLN A 156 19.11 -7.59 96.32
N LEU A 157 20.23 -8.24 96.66
CA LEU A 157 20.98 -9.19 95.81
C LEU A 157 20.13 -10.37 95.32
N GLU A 158 19.07 -10.75 96.05
CA GLU A 158 18.10 -11.78 95.64
C GLU A 158 17.26 -11.34 94.43
N SER A 159 16.97 -10.03 94.31
CA SER A 159 16.26 -9.44 93.17
C SER A 159 17.12 -9.44 91.90
N LEU A 160 18.45 -9.37 92.04
CA LEU A 160 19.37 -9.35 90.89
C LEU A 160 19.36 -10.69 90.13
N ALA A 161 19.42 -11.83 90.83
CA ALA A 161 19.40 -13.15 90.20
C ALA A 161 18.04 -13.44 89.52
N ALA A 162 16.94 -13.03 90.14
CA ALA A 162 15.59 -13.14 89.56
C ALA A 162 15.44 -12.22 88.34
N SER A 163 15.89 -10.96 88.44
CA SER A 163 15.87 -10.00 87.35
C SER A 163 16.74 -10.46 86.16
N GLN A 164 17.94 -10.99 86.41
CA GLN A 164 18.78 -11.59 85.39
C GLN A 164 18.10 -12.78 84.71
N LYS A 165 17.40 -13.65 85.46
CA LYS A 165 16.60 -14.74 84.89
C LYS A 165 15.43 -14.23 84.04
N ILE A 166 14.74 -13.16 84.47
CA ILE A 166 13.64 -12.55 83.71
C ILE A 166 14.14 -11.90 82.42
N VAL A 167 15.28 -11.19 82.47
CA VAL A 167 15.93 -10.58 81.30
C VAL A 167 16.41 -11.67 80.34
N ALA A 168 17.11 -12.70 80.85
CA ALA A 168 17.55 -13.83 80.04
C ALA A 168 16.37 -14.60 79.41
N SER A 169 15.26 -14.75 80.13
CA SER A 169 14.03 -15.38 79.63
C SER A 169 13.37 -14.51 78.54
N ASN A 170 13.27 -13.20 78.74
CA ASN A 170 12.78 -12.27 77.72
C ASN A 170 13.65 -12.27 76.47
N VAL A 171 14.98 -12.30 76.61
CA VAL A 171 15.92 -12.39 75.50
C VAL A 171 15.76 -13.72 74.76
N LYS A 172 15.64 -14.86 75.48
CA LYS A 172 15.35 -16.17 74.88
C LYS A 172 14.01 -16.19 74.15
N TYR A 173 12.96 -15.64 74.75
CA TYR A 173 11.63 -15.56 74.14
C TYR A 173 11.64 -14.71 72.86
N ARG A 174 12.28 -13.54 72.89
CA ARG A 174 12.45 -12.68 71.70
C ARG A 174 13.31 -13.36 70.64
N GLY A 175 14.42 -14.01 71.01
CA GLY A 175 15.26 -14.77 70.11
C GLY A 175 14.50 -15.91 69.43
N PHE A 176 13.68 -16.63 70.20
CA PHE A 176 12.81 -17.68 69.66
C PHE A 176 11.79 -17.13 68.66
N ASN A 177 11.18 -15.97 68.93
CA ASN A 177 10.28 -15.32 67.99
C ASN A 177 10.99 -14.87 66.71
N VAL A 178 12.22 -14.38 66.79
CA VAL A 178 13.03 -14.03 65.61
C VAL A 178 13.33 -15.28 64.77
N ILE A 179 13.75 -16.38 65.39
CA ILE A 179 13.99 -17.66 64.70
C ILE A 179 12.70 -18.15 64.02
N LYS A 180 11.56 -18.02 64.70
CA LYS A 180 10.25 -18.38 64.13
C LYS A 180 9.91 -17.52 62.90
N SER A 181 10.13 -16.19 62.98
CA SER A 181 9.92 -15.29 61.84
C SER A 181 10.86 -15.58 60.68
N MET A 182 12.14 -15.87 60.94
CA MET A 182 13.11 -16.27 59.91
C MET A 182 12.69 -17.58 59.22
N ARG A 183 12.20 -18.56 59.99
CA ARG A 183 11.68 -19.81 59.44
C ARG A 183 10.49 -19.56 58.50
N SER A 184 9.53 -18.72 58.92
CA SER A 184 8.38 -18.38 58.07
C SER A 184 8.83 -17.67 56.78
N PHE A 185 9.75 -16.71 56.88
CA PHE A 185 10.30 -16.01 55.72
C PHE A 185 10.99 -16.96 54.73
N LEU A 186 11.84 -17.87 55.20
CA LEU A 186 12.49 -18.86 54.33
C LEU A 186 11.48 -19.79 53.65
N PHE A 187 10.41 -20.15 54.36
CA PHE A 187 9.33 -20.97 53.80
C PHE A 187 8.59 -20.21 52.69
N GLU A 188 8.16 -18.98 52.95
CA GLU A 188 7.48 -18.11 51.98
C GLU A 188 8.35 -17.85 50.74
N MET A 189 9.63 -17.51 50.94
CA MET A 189 10.58 -17.29 49.85
C MET A 189 10.78 -18.52 48.97
N ASN A 190 10.85 -19.72 49.57
CA ASN A 190 10.98 -20.96 48.81
C ASN A 190 9.69 -21.31 48.05
N THR A 191 8.51 -21.06 48.64
CA THR A 191 7.24 -21.21 47.93
C THR A 191 7.11 -20.24 46.76
N GLN A 192 7.53 -18.98 46.95
CA GLN A 192 7.52 -17.99 45.88
C GLN A 192 8.47 -18.36 44.75
N LYS A 193 9.68 -18.86 45.08
CA LYS A 193 10.63 -19.37 44.07
C LYS A 193 10.02 -20.48 43.23
N LYS A 194 9.35 -21.46 43.84
CA LYS A 194 8.67 -22.55 43.12
C LYS A 194 7.57 -22.04 42.19
N LEU A 195 6.78 -21.07 42.63
CA LEU A 195 5.74 -20.46 41.79
C LEU A 195 6.36 -19.70 40.62
N THR A 196 7.44 -18.95 40.87
CA THR A 196 8.18 -18.25 39.81
C THR A 196 8.78 -19.23 38.80
N ASP A 197 9.35 -20.35 39.24
CA ASP A 197 9.89 -21.40 38.36
C ASP A 197 8.78 -22.13 37.56
N GLN A 198 7.54 -22.15 38.05
CA GLN A 198 6.38 -22.68 37.31
C GLN A 198 5.82 -21.69 36.28
N ILE A 199 5.89 -20.38 36.57
CA ILE A 199 5.36 -19.32 35.71
C ILE A 199 6.36 -18.94 34.60
N LEU A 200 7.65 -18.93 34.92
CA LEU A 200 8.70 -18.83 33.91
C LEU A 200 8.72 -20.14 33.13
N ILE A 201 8.33 -20.08 31.86
CA ILE A 201 8.42 -21.19 30.92
C ILE A 201 9.91 -21.52 30.76
N ASN A 202 10.43 -22.38 31.62
CA ASN A 202 11.78 -22.93 31.58
C ASN A 202 11.78 -24.19 30.69
N ASP A 203 11.09 -24.14 29.55
CA ASP A 203 11.20 -25.20 28.56
C ASP A 203 12.52 -25.01 27.79
N GLY A 204 13.58 -25.63 28.32
CA GLY A 204 14.77 -25.96 27.54
C GLY A 204 14.49 -26.84 26.30
N ARG A 205 13.22 -27.18 26.04
CA ARG A 205 12.76 -27.79 24.79
C ARG A 205 12.72 -26.81 23.61
N TYR A 206 12.72 -25.49 23.85
CA TYR A 206 12.76 -24.48 22.78
C TYR A 206 14.17 -23.92 22.53
N THR A 207 15.20 -24.38 23.25
CA THR A 207 16.60 -24.03 22.97
C THR A 207 17.25 -24.92 21.90
N GLU A 208 16.60 -26.00 21.49
CA GLU A 208 16.95 -26.70 20.25
C GLU A 208 16.30 -25.95 19.09
N THR A 209 17.05 -25.76 18.00
CA THR A 209 16.61 -25.13 16.76
C THR A 209 15.35 -25.82 16.22
N ALA A 210 14.19 -25.32 16.64
CA ALA A 210 12.91 -25.80 16.16
C ALA A 210 12.84 -25.55 14.64
N THR A 211 12.76 -26.62 13.86
CA THR A 211 12.53 -26.53 12.43
C THR A 211 11.09 -26.07 12.21
N VAL A 212 10.94 -24.81 11.80
CA VAL A 212 9.64 -24.22 11.49
C VAL A 212 9.35 -24.47 10.01
N TYR A 213 8.18 -25.06 9.72
CA TYR A 213 7.70 -25.27 8.37
C TYR A 213 6.69 -24.17 8.00
N ILE A 214 6.77 -23.66 6.78
CA ILE A 214 5.84 -22.66 6.25
C ILE A 214 4.94 -23.34 5.22
N PRO A 215 3.61 -23.30 5.38
CA PRO A 215 2.71 -23.88 4.40
C PRO A 215 2.74 -23.07 3.10
N ILE A 216 2.85 -23.76 1.98
CA ILE A 216 2.73 -23.21 0.62
C ILE A 216 1.56 -23.89 -0.10
N VAL A 217 0.85 -23.13 -0.93
CA VAL A 217 -0.25 -23.65 -1.76
C VAL A 217 0.17 -23.54 -3.21
N ILE A 218 0.15 -24.67 -3.92
CA ILE A 218 0.44 -24.76 -5.35
C ILE A 218 -0.88 -25.07 -6.06
N CYS A 219 -1.25 -24.23 -7.03
CA CYS A 219 -2.47 -24.36 -7.81
C CYS A 219 -2.10 -24.57 -9.27
N GLU A 220 -2.46 -25.71 -9.85
CA GLU A 220 -2.32 -25.95 -11.29
C GLU A 220 -3.68 -25.76 -11.97
N CYS A 221 -3.75 -24.81 -12.90
CA CYS A 221 -4.94 -24.50 -13.67
C CYS A 221 -4.72 -24.85 -15.14
N ASN A 222 -5.46 -25.84 -15.65
CA ASN A 222 -5.50 -26.12 -17.08
C ASN A 222 -6.46 -25.11 -17.76
N ARG A 223 -5.90 -24.06 -18.37
CA ARG A 223 -6.68 -23.03 -19.06
C ARG A 223 -6.88 -23.35 -20.54
N ASP A 224 -5.91 -24.02 -21.17
CA ASP A 224 -5.95 -24.47 -22.57
C ASP A 224 -5.26 -25.84 -22.73
N LYS A 225 -5.62 -26.60 -23.79
CA LYS A 225 -5.10 -27.96 -24.08
C LYS A 225 -3.57 -28.08 -24.15
N THR A 226 -2.84 -26.97 -24.17
CA THR A 226 -1.38 -26.91 -24.32
C THR A 226 -0.67 -26.15 -23.20
N ASP A 227 -1.36 -25.48 -22.28
CA ASP A 227 -0.71 -24.67 -21.24
C ASP A 227 -1.39 -24.84 -19.86
N ALA A 228 -0.64 -25.44 -18.94
CA ALA A 228 -1.02 -25.57 -17.54
C ALA A 228 -0.42 -24.38 -16.77
N GLY A 229 -1.27 -23.44 -16.38
CA GLY A 229 -0.85 -22.28 -15.60
C GLY A 229 -0.68 -22.67 -14.12
N VAL A 230 0.52 -22.51 -13.58
CA VAL A 230 0.82 -22.82 -12.18
C VAL A 230 0.92 -21.54 -11.35
N GLU A 231 0.21 -21.48 -10.24
CA GLU A 231 0.21 -20.36 -9.31
C GLU A 231 0.62 -20.82 -7.90
N ILE A 232 1.63 -20.18 -7.31
CA ILE A 232 2.15 -20.49 -5.97
C ILE A 232 1.79 -19.37 -5.00
N SER A 233 0.97 -19.71 -4.00
CA SER A 233 0.55 -18.82 -2.92
C SER A 233 1.29 -19.15 -1.63
N VAL A 234 1.83 -18.12 -0.98
CA VAL A 234 2.58 -18.22 0.30
C VAL A 234 1.84 -17.38 1.34
N SER A 235 1.87 -17.78 2.61
CA SER A 235 1.25 -17.03 3.71
C SER A 235 1.69 -15.55 3.72
N GLU A 236 0.72 -14.65 3.90
CA GLU A 236 0.98 -13.21 3.98
C GLU A 236 1.51 -12.77 5.35
N VAL A 237 1.34 -13.61 6.36
CA VAL A 237 1.62 -13.30 7.76
C VAL A 237 3.14 -13.43 8.01
N GLU A 238 3.75 -12.35 8.47
CA GLU A 238 5.12 -12.29 9.03
C GLU A 238 6.31 -12.56 8.09
N LEU A 239 6.10 -12.75 6.78
CA LEU A 239 7.20 -12.92 5.82
C LEU A 239 7.50 -11.64 5.04
N ASP A 240 8.78 -11.31 4.90
CA ASP A 240 9.28 -10.23 4.07
C ASP A 240 9.26 -10.60 2.57
N ASN A 241 9.34 -9.59 1.70
CA ASN A 241 9.22 -9.79 0.26
C ASN A 241 10.37 -10.63 -0.35
N ILE A 242 11.54 -10.62 0.28
CA ILE A 242 12.70 -11.40 -0.19
C ILE A 242 12.47 -12.88 0.12
N SER A 243 12.08 -13.22 1.36
CA SER A 243 11.76 -14.61 1.72
C SER A 243 10.59 -15.16 0.90
N LYS A 244 9.55 -14.35 0.64
CA LYS A 244 8.43 -14.75 -0.24
C LYS A 244 8.91 -15.10 -1.65
N SER A 245 9.82 -14.31 -2.21
CA SER A 245 10.35 -14.54 -3.56
C SER A 245 11.27 -15.77 -3.59
N ALA A 246 12.09 -15.97 -2.56
CA ALA A 246 12.94 -17.15 -2.43
C ALA A 246 12.11 -18.44 -2.36
N ILE A 247 11.09 -18.48 -1.48
CA ILE A 247 10.19 -19.63 -1.34
C ILE A 247 9.49 -19.95 -2.68
N LYS A 248 8.95 -18.93 -3.36
CA LYS A 248 8.30 -19.12 -4.67
C LYS A 248 9.25 -19.70 -5.71
N ASN A 249 10.48 -19.19 -5.78
CA ASN A 249 11.46 -19.67 -6.76
C ASN A 249 11.90 -21.11 -6.48
N THR A 250 12.13 -21.46 -5.21
CA THR A 250 12.49 -22.83 -4.82
C THR A 250 11.33 -23.80 -5.10
N ALA A 251 10.11 -23.45 -4.73
CA ALA A 251 8.92 -24.26 -5.00
C ALA A 251 8.67 -24.44 -6.51
N PHE A 252 8.95 -23.42 -7.32
CA PHE A 252 8.84 -23.52 -8.79
C PHE A 252 9.92 -24.44 -9.39
N ALA A 253 11.13 -24.45 -8.83
CA ALA A 253 12.21 -25.33 -9.28
C ALA A 253 11.95 -26.81 -8.96
N GLU A 254 11.32 -27.09 -7.82
CA GLU A 254 10.97 -28.45 -7.39
C GLU A 254 9.61 -28.93 -7.90
N LEU A 255 8.87 -28.09 -8.62
CA LEU A 255 7.54 -28.42 -9.13
C LEU A 255 7.53 -29.69 -10.02
N ASN A 256 8.58 -29.89 -10.81
CA ASN A 256 8.73 -31.07 -11.68
C ASN A 256 8.88 -32.39 -10.91
N GLN A 257 9.16 -32.34 -9.60
CA GLN A 257 9.30 -33.51 -8.74
C GLN A 257 7.98 -33.85 -8.00
N ILE A 258 6.97 -32.99 -8.09
CA ILE A 258 5.68 -33.18 -7.44
C ILE A 258 4.71 -33.84 -8.42
N GLU A 259 4.48 -35.15 -8.25
CA GLU A 259 3.44 -35.86 -8.99
C GLU A 259 2.09 -35.76 -8.26
N TRP A 260 1.11 -35.11 -8.91
CA TRP A 260 -0.26 -35.06 -8.41
C TRP A 260 -0.89 -36.45 -8.38
N GLN A 261 -1.23 -36.92 -7.17
CA GLN A 261 -1.93 -38.19 -7.01
C GLN A 261 -3.43 -38.01 -7.21
N ALA A 262 -4.01 -38.77 -8.13
CA ALA A 262 -5.40 -38.58 -8.58
C ALA A 262 -6.49 -38.91 -7.54
N LYS A 263 -6.15 -39.48 -6.37
CA LYS A 263 -7.13 -39.89 -5.36
C LYS A 263 -6.54 -39.89 -3.93
N SER A 264 -6.57 -38.75 -3.27
CA SER A 264 -6.59 -38.72 -1.81
C SER A 264 -7.96 -38.21 -1.35
N SER A 265 -8.58 -38.92 -0.40
CA SER A 265 -9.76 -38.39 0.29
C SER A 265 -9.37 -37.07 0.96
N PRO A 266 -10.14 -35.98 0.81
CA PRO A 266 -9.78 -34.69 1.35
C PRO A 266 -9.58 -34.80 2.86
N ASN A 267 -8.48 -34.24 3.37
CA ASN A 267 -8.21 -34.18 4.80
C ASN A 267 -9.44 -33.58 5.51
N THR A 268 -9.95 -34.32 6.51
CA THR A 268 -11.18 -33.97 7.24
C THR A 268 -11.10 -32.57 7.87
N GLU A 269 -9.90 -32.13 8.25
CA GLU A 269 -9.68 -30.80 8.82
C GLU A 269 -9.88 -29.69 7.78
N VAL A 270 -9.29 -29.82 6.60
CA VAL A 270 -9.42 -28.85 5.49
C VAL A 270 -10.89 -28.73 5.07
N LYS A 271 -11.59 -29.87 4.98
CA LYS A 271 -13.03 -29.89 4.69
C LYS A 271 -13.85 -29.18 5.78
N SER A 272 -13.48 -29.36 7.05
CA SER A 272 -14.16 -28.72 8.17
C SER A 272 -13.98 -27.20 8.19
N GLU A 273 -12.75 -26.73 7.97
CA GLU A 273 -12.44 -25.29 7.93
C GLU A 273 -13.05 -24.60 6.71
N PHE A 274 -13.00 -25.23 5.53
CA PHE A 274 -13.68 -24.72 4.36
C PHE A 274 -15.19 -24.60 4.58
N SER A 275 -15.81 -25.60 5.22
CA SER A 275 -17.24 -25.58 5.54
C SER A 275 -17.59 -24.45 6.53
N LYS A 276 -16.73 -24.18 7.52
CA LYS A 276 -16.89 -23.03 8.44
C LYS A 276 -16.83 -21.71 7.68
N LEU A 277 -15.86 -21.53 6.79
CA LEU A 277 -15.67 -20.30 5.99
C LEU A 277 -16.84 -20.06 5.01
N VAL A 278 -17.33 -21.10 4.36
CA VAL A 278 -18.52 -20.99 3.48
C VAL A 278 -19.76 -20.63 4.29
N SER A 279 -19.90 -21.19 5.50
CA SER A 279 -21.02 -20.89 6.38
C SER A 279 -21.00 -19.45 6.89
N SER A 280 -19.83 -18.93 7.27
CA SER A 280 -19.64 -17.56 7.77
C SER A 280 -19.73 -16.48 6.67
N SER A 281 -19.66 -16.86 5.40
CA SER A 281 -19.78 -15.93 4.27
C SER A 281 -21.17 -15.29 4.16
N SER A 282 -21.23 -14.00 3.83
CA SER A 282 -22.48 -13.24 3.62
C SER A 282 -23.11 -13.44 2.23
N LYS A 283 -22.56 -14.34 1.40
CA LYS A 283 -23.04 -14.62 0.04
C LYS A 283 -24.34 -15.44 0.05
N SER A 284 -25.09 -15.37 -1.06
CA SER A 284 -26.37 -16.08 -1.23
C SER A 284 -26.22 -17.61 -1.12
N GLN A 285 -27.27 -18.31 -0.68
CA GLN A 285 -27.26 -19.76 -0.48
C GLN A 285 -26.85 -20.53 -1.75
N ARG A 286 -27.34 -20.12 -2.92
CA ARG A 286 -26.95 -20.71 -4.22
C ARG A 286 -25.43 -20.69 -4.46
N VAL A 287 -24.74 -19.63 -4.05
CA VAL A 287 -23.28 -19.51 -4.20
C VAL A 287 -22.56 -20.43 -3.21
N LYS A 288 -23.09 -20.58 -2.00
CA LYS A 288 -22.56 -21.51 -0.99
C LYS A 288 -22.66 -22.95 -1.49
N ASP A 289 -23.82 -23.35 -1.99
CA ASP A 289 -24.05 -24.71 -2.52
C ASP A 289 -23.16 -25.00 -3.74
N MET A 290 -22.98 -24.00 -4.62
CA MET A 290 -22.08 -24.11 -5.77
C MET A 290 -20.62 -24.25 -5.34
N ALA A 291 -20.18 -23.48 -4.34
CA ALA A 291 -18.82 -23.55 -3.80
C ALA A 291 -18.53 -24.92 -3.17
N THR A 292 -19.49 -25.48 -2.42
CA THR A 292 -19.35 -26.84 -1.87
C THR A 292 -19.29 -27.91 -2.96
N LYS A 293 -20.07 -27.76 -4.04
CA LYS A 293 -20.02 -28.69 -5.18
C LYS A 293 -18.68 -28.63 -5.92
N LEU A 294 -18.12 -27.44 -6.12
CA LEU A 294 -16.80 -27.26 -6.73
C LEU A 294 -15.68 -27.83 -5.86
N PHE A 295 -15.76 -27.64 -4.54
CA PHE A 295 -14.80 -28.23 -3.61
C PHE A 295 -14.84 -29.77 -3.62
N GLN A 296 -15.98 -30.39 -3.86
CA GLN A 296 -16.08 -31.85 -3.97
C GLN A 296 -15.58 -32.39 -5.32
N SER A 297 -15.66 -31.58 -6.38
CA SER A 297 -15.24 -32.00 -7.73
C SER A 297 -13.75 -31.82 -8.01
N ASN A 298 -13.05 -31.05 -7.17
CA ASN A 298 -11.64 -30.78 -7.33
C ASN A 298 -10.79 -31.76 -6.51
N ASN A 299 -9.60 -32.06 -7.04
CA ASN A 299 -8.60 -32.86 -6.35
C ASN A 299 -7.70 -31.94 -5.52
N TYR A 300 -7.45 -32.32 -4.27
CA TYR A 300 -6.55 -31.61 -3.36
C TYR A 300 -5.60 -32.60 -2.73
N GLN A 301 -4.30 -32.29 -2.72
CA GLN A 301 -3.27 -33.10 -2.11
C GLN A 301 -2.61 -32.31 -0.99
N THR A 302 -2.40 -32.94 0.16
CA THR A 302 -1.61 -32.40 1.27
C THR A 302 -0.38 -33.28 1.39
N ILE A 303 0.80 -32.68 1.31
CA ILE A 303 2.11 -33.33 1.43
C ILE A 303 2.71 -32.94 2.79
#